data_AF-A0AAD7Z4D6-F1
#
_entry.id   AF-A0AAD7Z4D6-F1
#
_cell.length_a   1.000
_cell.length_b   1.000
_cell.length_c   1.000
_cell.angle_alpha   90.00
_cell.angle_beta   90.00
_cell.angle_gamma   90.00
#
_symmetry.space_group_name_H-M   'P 1'
#
loop_
_entity.id
_entity.type
_entity.pdbx_description
1 polymer ?
#
loop_
_entity_poly.entity_id
_entity_poly.type
_entity_poly.pdbx_seq_one_letter_code
_entity_poly.pdbx_strand_id
1 'polypeptide(L)'
;MSKKIGPEENFWSPFQQEVMRLVQRHPIVYIRDIMMTPTQYKAAVTTAWDRIARDIRMPQKICKQEWTSIKFRYAKVNNMIRYGKVTEEIILMHPKTSKYLDGSLDFMDAYIYEIDDDDVPAPIHKRFNKMFGITNKQVVTKEMVQALLKKRMQEEEPNDEMGKIHVQNLMNIVEDAVERSLREMTTTEDPEHRTAG
;
A
#
# COMPACT_ATOMS: atom_id res chain seq x y z
N MET A 1 20.33 12.70 -17.34
CA MET A 1 19.41 12.90 -18.48
C MET A 1 18.04 12.36 -18.11
N SER A 2 17.06 13.23 -17.85
CA SER A 2 15.70 12.83 -17.53
C SER A 2 15.00 12.37 -18.80
N LYS A 3 14.69 11.07 -18.92
CA LYS A 3 13.82 10.58 -20.00
C LYS A 3 12.48 11.32 -19.87
N LYS A 4 12.12 12.09 -20.89
CA LYS A 4 10.76 12.66 -21.01
C LYS A 4 9.79 11.49 -20.99
N ILE A 5 8.96 11.43 -19.95
CA ILE A 5 7.91 10.43 -19.81
C ILE A 5 6.90 10.72 -20.91
N GLY A 6 6.76 9.81 -21.86
CA GLY A 6 5.74 9.90 -22.90
C GLY A 6 4.35 9.60 -22.32
N PRO A 7 3.28 10.14 -22.92
CA PRO A 7 1.90 9.89 -22.47
C PRO A 7 1.50 8.40 -22.47
N GLU A 8 2.24 7.54 -23.16
CA GLU A 8 1.97 6.09 -23.21
C GLU A 8 2.23 5.35 -21.88
N GLU A 9 2.99 5.91 -20.94
CA GLU A 9 3.26 5.25 -19.65
C GLU A 9 2.05 5.33 -18.67
N ASN A 10 1.04 6.13 -19.00
CA ASN A 10 -0.12 6.41 -18.13
C ASN A 10 -1.28 5.45 -18.32
N PHE A 11 -1.22 4.57 -19.31
CA PHE A 11 -2.33 3.70 -19.65
C PHE A 11 -1.99 2.24 -19.39
N TRP A 12 -3.04 1.42 -19.30
CA TRP A 12 -2.90 -0.03 -19.37
C TRP A 12 -2.49 -0.40 -20.79
N SER A 13 -1.43 -1.21 -20.94
CA SER A 13 -1.10 -1.76 -22.25
C SER A 13 -2.23 -2.68 -22.75
N PRO A 14 -2.37 -2.90 -24.07
CA PRO A 14 -3.39 -3.81 -24.59
C PRO A 14 -3.34 -5.21 -23.95
N PHE A 15 -2.12 -5.69 -23.67
CA PHE A 15 -1.92 -6.97 -22.97
C PHE A 15 -2.41 -6.91 -21.51
N GLN A 16 -2.13 -5.82 -20.79
CA GLN A 16 -2.62 -5.63 -19.41
C GLN A 16 -4.14 -5.58 -19.35
N GLN A 17 -4.76 -4.81 -20.25
CA GLN A 17 -6.22 -4.71 -20.34
C GLN A 17 -6.85 -6.08 -20.55
N GLU A 18 -6.30 -6.87 -21.48
CA GLU A 18 -6.83 -8.20 -21.77
C GLU A 18 -6.63 -9.19 -20.61
N VAL A 19 -5.47 -9.15 -19.92
CA VAL A 19 -5.25 -9.93 -18.69
C VAL A 19 -6.28 -9.57 -17.63
N MET A 20 -6.50 -8.28 -17.35
CA MET A 20 -7.47 -7.83 -16.34
C MET A 20 -8.89 -8.27 -16.70
N ARG A 21 -9.30 -8.05 -17.96
CA ARG A 21 -10.63 -8.42 -18.47
C ARG A 21 -10.92 -9.92 -18.32
N LEU A 22 -9.94 -10.78 -18.61
CA LEU A 22 -10.10 -12.22 -18.48
C LEU A 22 -10.01 -12.70 -17.04
N VAL A 23 -9.14 -12.10 -16.23
CA VAL A 23 -9.06 -12.40 -14.79
C VAL A 23 -10.38 -12.08 -14.09
N GLN A 24 -11.01 -10.93 -14.37
CA GLN A 24 -12.32 -10.56 -13.83
C GLN A 24 -13.39 -11.63 -14.10
N ARG A 25 -13.32 -12.33 -15.23
CA ARG A 25 -14.25 -13.44 -15.58
C ARG A 25 -13.94 -14.76 -14.87
N HIS A 26 -12.81 -14.84 -14.17
CA HIS A 26 -12.37 -16.02 -13.45
C HIS A 26 -12.01 -15.70 -11.99
N PRO A 27 -12.98 -15.32 -11.13
CA PRO A 27 -12.73 -14.93 -9.73
C PRO A 27 -11.81 -15.86 -8.94
N ILE A 28 -11.86 -17.16 -9.20
CA ILE A 28 -11.02 -18.18 -8.55
C ILE A 28 -9.50 -17.91 -8.64
N VAL A 29 -9.04 -17.08 -9.59
CA VAL A 29 -7.61 -16.74 -9.73
C VAL A 29 -7.14 -15.62 -8.80
N TYR A 30 -8.06 -14.90 -8.15
CA TYR A 30 -7.75 -13.82 -7.21
C TYR A 30 -8.59 -13.85 -5.91
N ILE A 31 -9.65 -14.67 -5.85
CA ILE A 31 -10.43 -14.95 -4.65
C ILE A 31 -10.24 -16.42 -4.28
N ARG A 32 -9.86 -16.67 -3.03
CA ARG A 32 -9.77 -18.03 -2.51
C ARG A 32 -11.15 -18.51 -2.06
N ASP A 33 -11.62 -19.60 -2.65
CA ASP A 33 -12.83 -20.27 -2.20
C ASP A 33 -12.52 -21.14 -0.96
N ILE A 34 -13.07 -20.75 0.19
CA ILE A 34 -12.89 -21.43 1.47
C ILE A 34 -13.60 -22.79 1.53
N MET A 35 -14.55 -23.04 0.61
CA MET A 35 -15.30 -24.29 0.55
C MET A 35 -14.57 -25.37 -0.26
N MET A 36 -13.49 -25.01 -0.97
CA MET A 36 -12.67 -25.96 -1.73
C MET A 36 -11.51 -26.52 -0.90
N THR A 37 -11.23 -27.81 -1.07
CA THR A 37 -9.95 -28.37 -0.60
C THR A 37 -8.78 -27.73 -1.35
N PRO A 38 -7.57 -27.69 -0.75
CA PRO A 38 -6.37 -27.13 -1.41
C PRO A 38 -6.10 -27.74 -2.80
N THR A 39 -6.34 -29.05 -2.96
CA THR A 39 -6.15 -29.77 -4.24
C THR A 39 -7.17 -29.33 -5.29
N GLN A 40 -8.45 -29.22 -4.92
CA GLN A 40 -9.50 -28.76 -5.83
C GLN A 40 -9.26 -27.31 -6.26
N TYR A 41 -8.92 -26.44 -5.31
CA TYR A 41 -8.59 -25.04 -5.59
C TYR A 41 -7.42 -24.94 -6.58
N LYS A 42 -6.32 -25.68 -6.33
CA LYS A 42 -5.15 -25.68 -7.23
C LYS A 42 -5.51 -26.15 -8.65
N ALA A 43 -6.34 -27.17 -8.79
CA ALA A 43 -6.79 -27.66 -10.09
C ALA A 43 -7.70 -26.64 -10.82
N ALA A 44 -8.62 -26.00 -10.10
CA ALA A 44 -9.50 -24.97 -10.64
C ALA A 44 -8.73 -23.73 -11.09
N VAL A 45 -7.79 -23.24 -10.28
CA VAL A 45 -6.88 -22.13 -10.61
C VAL A 45 -6.05 -22.46 -11.83
N THR A 46 -5.49 -23.67 -11.92
CA THR A 46 -4.72 -24.11 -13.09
C THR A 46 -5.57 -24.09 -14.36
N THR A 47 -6.78 -24.65 -14.29
CA THR A 47 -7.73 -24.66 -15.41
C THR A 47 -8.13 -23.25 -15.85
N ALA A 48 -8.36 -22.34 -14.90
CA ALA A 48 -8.67 -20.95 -15.21
C ALA A 48 -7.51 -20.26 -15.91
N TRP A 49 -6.28 -20.42 -15.41
CA TRP A 49 -5.11 -19.85 -16.05
C TRP A 49 -4.82 -20.44 -17.44
N ASP A 50 -5.10 -21.72 -17.68
CA ASP A 50 -4.98 -22.32 -19.00
C ASP A 50 -5.98 -21.73 -20.00
N ARG A 51 -7.21 -21.43 -19.54
CA ARG A 51 -8.22 -20.73 -20.35
C ARG A 51 -7.76 -19.32 -20.69
N ILE A 52 -7.34 -18.54 -19.68
CA ILE A 52 -6.83 -17.18 -19.87
C ILE A 52 -5.66 -17.19 -20.88
N ALA A 53 -4.66 -18.05 -20.67
CA ALA A 53 -3.48 -18.15 -21.53
C ALA A 53 -3.83 -18.44 -23.00
N ARG A 54 -4.77 -19.37 -23.23
CA ARG A 54 -5.25 -19.72 -24.56
C ARG A 54 -5.98 -18.56 -25.22
N ASP A 55 -6.84 -17.86 -24.49
CA ASP A 55 -7.66 -16.78 -25.04
C ASP A 55 -6.78 -15.56 -25.42
N ILE A 56 -5.76 -15.25 -24.61
CA ILE A 56 -4.77 -14.19 -24.90
C ILE A 56 -3.74 -14.62 -25.96
N ARG A 57 -3.62 -15.93 -26.21
CA ARG A 57 -2.56 -16.54 -27.05
C ARG A 57 -1.16 -16.24 -26.51
N MET A 58 -1.00 -16.28 -25.19
CA MET A 58 0.27 -16.05 -24.50
C MET A 58 0.55 -17.20 -23.52
N PRO A 59 1.82 -17.51 -23.20
CA PRO A 59 2.12 -18.54 -22.23
C PRO A 59 1.52 -18.23 -20.86
N GLN A 60 1.01 -19.25 -20.18
CA GLN A 60 0.39 -19.13 -18.85
C GLN A 60 1.29 -18.40 -17.85
N LYS A 61 2.59 -18.69 -17.89
CA LYS A 61 3.61 -18.04 -17.05
C LYS A 61 3.62 -16.52 -17.22
N ILE A 62 3.52 -16.03 -18.45
CA ILE A 62 3.56 -14.59 -18.75
C ILE A 62 2.28 -13.91 -18.24
N CYS A 63 1.11 -14.52 -18.47
CA CYS A 63 -0.17 -14.00 -17.96
C CYS A 63 -0.18 -13.91 -16.43
N LYS A 64 0.30 -14.97 -15.75
CA LYS A 64 0.44 -15.02 -14.29
C LYS A 64 1.38 -13.95 -13.77
N GLN A 65 2.54 -13.78 -14.39
CA GLN A 65 3.53 -12.77 -14.01
C GLN A 65 2.97 -11.35 -14.17
N GLU A 66 2.30 -11.06 -15.28
CA GLU A 66 1.70 -9.74 -15.51
C GLU A 66 0.60 -9.46 -14.47
N TRP A 67 -0.32 -10.40 -14.28
CA TRP A 67 -1.38 -10.27 -13.27
C TRP A 67 -0.81 -10.07 -11.87
N THR A 68 0.20 -10.85 -11.48
CA THR A 68 0.87 -10.72 -10.19
C THR A 68 1.48 -9.33 -10.02
N SER A 69 2.06 -8.78 -11.09
CA SER A 69 2.60 -7.42 -11.06
C SER A 69 1.51 -6.36 -10.92
N ILE A 70 0.41 -6.48 -11.66
CA ILE A 70 -0.75 -5.57 -11.56
C ILE A 70 -1.30 -5.61 -10.13
N LYS A 71 -1.65 -6.81 -9.64
CA LYS A 71 -2.22 -7.04 -8.32
C LYS A 71 -1.41 -6.41 -7.19
N PHE A 72 -0.11 -6.71 -7.11
CA PHE A 72 0.71 -6.19 -6.01
C PHE A 72 1.01 -4.69 -6.11
N ARG A 73 1.05 -4.13 -7.33
CA ARG A 73 1.17 -2.68 -7.49
C ARG A 73 -0.12 -1.98 -7.08
N TYR A 74 -1.27 -2.55 -7.43
CA TYR A 74 -2.57 -2.06 -6.99
C TYR A 74 -2.70 -2.11 -5.45
N ALA A 75 -2.30 -3.23 -4.84
CA ALA A 75 -2.25 -3.39 -3.40
C ALA A 75 -1.34 -2.33 -2.76
N LYS A 76 -0.15 -2.10 -3.32
CA LYS A 76 0.77 -1.11 -2.80
C LYS A 76 0.21 0.31 -2.85
N VAL A 77 -0.44 0.69 -3.94
CA VAL A 77 -1.10 2.00 -4.08
C VAL A 77 -2.17 2.17 -3.01
N ASN A 78 -3.06 1.20 -2.88
CA ASN A 78 -4.13 1.23 -1.88
C ASN A 78 -3.59 1.25 -0.45
N ASN A 79 -2.56 0.47 -0.14
CA ASN A 79 -1.95 0.46 1.19
C ASN A 79 -1.30 1.81 1.53
N MET A 80 -0.67 2.49 0.57
CA MET A 80 -0.13 3.84 0.81
C MET A 80 -1.23 4.86 1.11
N ILE A 81 -2.38 4.78 0.44
CA ILE A 81 -3.55 5.64 0.69
C ILE A 81 -4.16 5.29 2.06
N ARG A 82 -4.48 4.01 2.28
CA ARG A 82 -5.09 3.49 3.50
C ARG A 82 -4.31 3.83 4.77
N TYR A 83 -2.98 3.74 4.72
CA TYR A 83 -2.12 4.06 5.86
C TYR A 83 -1.68 5.53 5.90
N GLY A 84 -2.26 6.41 5.08
CA GLY A 84 -1.98 7.84 5.09
C GLY A 84 -0.55 8.22 4.66
N LYS A 85 0.17 7.32 3.98
CA LYS A 85 1.54 7.58 3.49
C LYS A 85 1.53 8.52 2.28
N VAL A 86 0.48 8.47 1.46
CA VAL A 86 0.26 9.29 0.25
C VAL A 86 -1.24 9.54 0.08
N THR A 87 -1.65 10.72 -0.38
CA THR A 87 -3.07 11.00 -0.67
C THR A 87 -3.47 10.52 -2.07
N GLU A 88 -4.76 10.34 -2.31
CA GLU A 88 -5.29 9.91 -3.61
C GLU A 88 -4.92 10.91 -4.73
N GLU A 89 -4.98 12.21 -4.45
CA GLU A 89 -4.64 13.27 -5.40
C GLU A 89 -3.19 13.16 -5.86
N ILE A 90 -2.26 12.84 -4.95
CA ILE A 90 -0.84 12.65 -5.29
C ILE A 90 -0.66 11.44 -6.23
N ILE A 91 -1.41 10.37 -6.02
CA ILE A 91 -1.38 9.19 -6.90
C ILE A 91 -1.93 9.53 -8.29
N LEU A 92 -3.06 10.25 -8.35
CA LEU A 92 -3.71 10.69 -9.60
C LEU A 92 -2.84 11.66 -10.41
N MET A 93 -2.08 12.54 -9.74
CA MET A 93 -1.14 13.44 -10.41
C MET A 93 0.08 12.71 -10.99
N HIS A 94 0.38 11.49 -10.52
CA HIS A 94 1.59 10.79 -10.92
C HIS A 94 1.37 9.90 -12.17
N PRO A 95 2.05 10.18 -13.30
CA PRO A 95 1.84 9.52 -14.60
C PRO A 95 1.78 7.98 -14.54
N LYS A 96 2.66 7.34 -13.77
CA LYS A 96 2.80 5.86 -13.77
C LYS A 96 1.80 5.13 -12.89
N THR A 97 1.05 5.86 -12.07
CA THR A 97 0.26 5.31 -10.98
C THR A 97 -1.19 5.74 -11.01
N SER A 98 -1.52 6.83 -11.70
CA SER A 98 -2.89 7.28 -11.87
C SER A 98 -3.82 6.21 -12.41
N LYS A 99 -3.35 5.37 -13.34
CA LYS A 99 -4.13 4.24 -13.88
C LYS A 99 -4.58 3.19 -12.87
N TYR A 100 -3.98 3.14 -11.69
CA TYR A 100 -4.47 2.24 -10.64
C TYR A 100 -5.72 2.79 -9.95
N LEU A 101 -6.13 4.03 -10.24
CA LEU A 101 -7.32 4.68 -9.68
C LEU A 101 -8.33 5.07 -10.77
N ASP A 102 -8.26 4.42 -11.94
CA ASP A 102 -9.13 4.74 -13.10
C ASP A 102 -10.41 3.92 -13.17
N GLY A 103 -10.71 3.11 -12.16
CA GLY A 103 -11.86 2.20 -12.12
C GLY A 103 -11.61 0.80 -12.69
N SER A 104 -10.49 0.57 -13.40
CA SER A 104 -10.26 -0.70 -14.12
C SER A 104 -10.05 -1.90 -13.20
N LEU A 105 -9.78 -1.66 -11.92
CA LEU A 105 -9.47 -2.69 -10.92
C LEU A 105 -10.48 -2.76 -9.76
N ASP A 106 -11.60 -2.02 -9.82
CA ASP A 106 -12.60 -1.96 -8.75
C ASP A 106 -13.18 -3.33 -8.38
N PHE A 107 -13.19 -4.27 -9.34
CA PHE A 107 -13.60 -5.66 -9.10
C PHE A 107 -12.70 -6.41 -8.10
N MET A 108 -11.55 -5.83 -7.73
CA MET A 108 -10.63 -6.35 -6.73
C MET A 108 -10.76 -5.69 -5.37
N ASP A 109 -11.55 -4.62 -5.21
CA ASP A 109 -11.50 -3.77 -4.01
C ASP A 109 -11.79 -4.55 -2.73
N ALA A 110 -12.78 -5.46 -2.77
CA ALA A 110 -13.10 -6.31 -1.62
C ALA A 110 -11.91 -7.19 -1.17
N TYR A 111 -11.05 -7.58 -2.12
CA TYR A 111 -9.90 -8.47 -1.87
C TYR A 111 -8.61 -7.69 -1.59
N ILE A 112 -8.46 -6.48 -2.14
CA ILE A 112 -7.20 -5.75 -2.02
C ILE A 112 -6.89 -5.36 -0.57
N TYR A 113 -7.92 -5.17 0.25
CA TYR A 113 -7.80 -4.88 1.68
C TYR A 113 -7.34 -6.07 2.53
N GLU A 114 -7.35 -7.29 1.98
CA GLU A 114 -6.80 -8.50 2.61
C GLU A 114 -5.28 -8.64 2.39
N ILE A 115 -4.68 -7.84 1.49
CA ILE A 115 -3.24 -7.85 1.23
C ILE A 115 -2.60 -6.73 2.05
N ASP A 116 -1.88 -7.10 3.11
CA ASP A 116 -1.18 -6.13 3.96
C ASP A 116 0.13 -5.66 3.30
N ASP A 117 0.76 -4.61 3.87
CA ASP A 117 2.04 -4.09 3.35
C ASP A 117 3.12 -5.20 3.40
N ASP A 118 3.05 -6.15 4.35
CA ASP A 118 4.01 -7.26 4.48
C ASP A 118 3.89 -8.34 3.37
N ASP A 119 2.72 -8.46 2.75
CA ASP A 119 2.49 -9.40 1.65
C ASP A 119 3.04 -8.88 0.31
N VAL A 120 3.32 -7.57 0.23
CA VAL A 120 3.79 -6.94 -1.00
C VAL A 120 5.30 -7.22 -1.19
N PRO A 121 5.73 -7.67 -2.38
CA PRO A 121 7.15 -7.95 -2.62
C PRO A 121 8.06 -6.72 -2.41
N ALA A 122 9.19 -6.90 -1.71
CA ALA A 122 10.18 -5.84 -1.44
C ALA A 122 10.60 -4.98 -2.66
N PRO A 123 10.77 -5.54 -3.89
CA PRO A 123 11.06 -4.72 -5.07
C PRO A 123 9.96 -3.70 -5.40
N ILE A 124 8.70 -4.01 -5.10
CA ILE A 124 7.55 -3.11 -5.30
C ILE A 124 7.58 -2.01 -4.25
N HIS A 125 7.83 -2.33 -2.97
CA HIS A 125 8.04 -1.30 -1.93
C HIS A 125 9.14 -0.33 -2.32
N LYS A 126 10.33 -0.85 -2.64
CA LYS A 126 11.49 -0.01 -2.98
C LYS A 126 11.17 0.94 -4.14
N ARG A 127 10.45 0.46 -5.15
CA ARG A 127 10.05 1.26 -6.30
C ARG A 127 9.07 2.37 -5.92
N PHE A 128 7.98 2.04 -5.22
CA PHE A 128 6.93 3.00 -4.89
C PHE A 128 7.36 3.97 -3.80
N ASN A 129 8.07 3.51 -2.77
CA ASN A 129 8.62 4.36 -1.74
C ASN A 129 9.59 5.39 -2.34
N LYS A 130 10.46 4.98 -3.27
CA LYS A 130 11.33 5.91 -4.00
C LYS A 130 10.53 6.89 -4.87
N MET A 131 9.45 6.43 -5.50
CA MET A 131 8.62 7.24 -6.39
C MET A 131 7.92 8.38 -5.65
N PHE A 132 7.47 8.12 -4.42
CA PHE A 132 6.70 9.08 -3.61
C PHE A 132 7.49 9.66 -2.43
N GLY A 133 8.81 9.41 -2.35
CA GLY A 133 9.65 9.92 -1.26
C GLY A 133 9.30 9.35 0.12
N ILE A 134 8.66 8.17 0.19
CA ILE A 134 8.28 7.53 1.44
C ILE A 134 9.55 6.93 2.06
N THR A 135 10.00 7.50 3.17
CA THR A 135 11.01 6.87 4.01
C THR A 135 10.33 5.90 4.98
N ASN A 136 10.90 4.72 5.19
CA ASN A 136 10.44 3.78 6.24
C ASN A 136 10.44 4.42 7.66
N LYS A 137 11.10 5.58 7.80
CA LYS A 137 10.96 6.48 8.93
C LYS A 137 9.83 7.47 8.66
N GLN A 138 8.58 7.06 8.85
CA GLN A 138 7.66 7.96 9.54
C GLN A 138 7.71 7.56 11.01
N VAL A 139 8.85 7.85 11.64
CA VAL A 139 8.84 8.08 13.07
C VAL A 139 7.98 9.32 13.20
N VAL A 140 6.81 9.19 13.81
CA VAL A 140 6.00 10.34 14.22
C VAL A 140 6.91 11.15 15.14
N THR A 141 7.53 12.20 14.61
CA THR A 141 8.46 13.01 15.41
C THR A 141 7.65 13.94 16.29
N LYS A 142 8.22 14.32 17.43
CA LYS A 142 7.60 15.27 18.36
C LYS A 142 7.18 16.55 17.63
N GLU A 143 7.99 16.99 16.67
CA GLU A 143 7.76 18.20 15.87
C GLU A 143 6.56 18.05 14.91
N MET A 144 6.36 16.87 14.29
CA MET A 144 5.20 16.62 13.42
C MET A 144 3.90 16.60 14.21
N VAL A 145 3.91 16.01 15.41
CA VAL A 145 2.76 16.00 16.32
C VAL A 145 2.46 17.41 16.81
N GLN A 146 3.49 18.16 17.23
CA GLN A 146 3.34 19.56 17.62
C GLN A 146 2.82 20.43 16.47
N ALA A 147 3.26 20.21 15.24
CA ALA A 147 2.77 20.94 14.07
C ALA A 147 1.30 20.65 13.77
N LEU A 148 0.86 19.39 13.87
CA LEU A 148 -0.54 18.99 13.68
C LEU A 148 -1.45 19.54 14.80
N LEU A 149 -0.98 19.48 16.05
CA LEU A 149 -1.71 20.02 17.20
C LEU A 149 -1.81 21.54 17.15
N LYS A 150 -0.72 22.24 16.79
CA LYS A 150 -0.72 23.70 16.62
C LYS A 150 -1.65 24.14 15.49
N LYS A 151 -1.72 23.38 14.39
CA LYS A 151 -2.67 23.64 13.31
C LYS A 151 -4.12 23.48 13.78
N ARG A 152 -4.44 22.42 14.52
CA ARG A 152 -5.79 22.22 15.11
C ARG A 152 -6.17 23.34 16.09
N MET A 153 -5.23 23.81 16.92
CA MET A 153 -5.45 24.94 17.84
C MET A 153 -5.70 26.29 17.14
N GLN A 154 -5.20 26.46 15.92
CA GLN A 154 -5.48 27.65 15.10
C GLN A 154 -6.85 27.56 14.42
N GLU A 155 -7.36 26.35 14.21
CA GLU A 155 -8.67 26.09 13.61
C GLU A 155 -9.79 26.07 14.68
N GLU A 156 -9.47 25.67 15.91
CA GLU A 156 -10.36 25.67 17.08
C GLU A 156 -9.83 26.68 18.12
N GLU A 157 -10.11 27.98 17.96
CA GLU A 157 -9.88 28.93 19.07
C GLU A 157 -10.86 28.59 20.22
N PRO A 158 -10.40 28.11 21.38
CA PRO A 158 -11.28 27.89 22.51
C PRO A 158 -11.64 29.27 23.07
N ASN A 159 -12.92 29.63 22.99
CA ASN A 159 -13.43 30.92 23.45
C ASN A 159 -13.32 31.13 24.97
N ASP A 160 -12.93 30.11 25.74
CA ASP A 160 -12.72 30.22 27.19
C ASP A 160 -11.35 29.66 27.66
N GLU A 161 -10.95 30.12 28.84
CA GLU A 161 -9.67 29.82 29.49
C GLU A 161 -9.57 28.34 29.92
N MET A 162 -10.70 27.68 30.13
CA MET A 162 -10.78 26.27 30.52
C MET A 162 -10.48 25.34 29.33
N GLY A 163 -10.93 25.70 28.14
CA GLY A 163 -10.59 25.03 26.89
C GLY A 163 -9.10 25.11 26.58
N LYS A 164 -8.46 26.25 26.84
CA LYS A 164 -7.01 26.42 26.69
C LYS A 164 -6.21 25.49 27.61
N ILE A 165 -6.63 25.37 28.88
CA ILE A 165 -5.99 24.47 29.86
C ILE A 165 -6.19 23.00 29.47
N HIS A 166 -7.38 22.62 29.00
CA HIS A 166 -7.68 21.24 28.59
C HIS A 166 -6.83 20.81 27.38
N VAL A 167 -6.71 21.70 26.38
CA VAL A 167 -5.88 21.46 25.20
C VAL A 167 -4.39 21.35 25.58
N GLN A 168 -3.90 22.20 26.49
CA GLN A 168 -2.52 22.12 26.96
C GLN A 168 -2.23 20.81 27.72
N ASN A 169 -3.17 20.32 28.53
CA ASN A 169 -3.02 19.04 29.21
C ASN A 169 -2.99 17.87 28.24
N LEU A 170 -3.82 17.89 27.19
CA LEU A 170 -3.79 16.87 26.14
C LEU A 170 -2.47 16.90 25.35
N MET A 171 -1.91 18.09 25.09
CA MET A 171 -0.58 18.21 24.48
C MET A 171 0.48 17.51 25.32
N ASN A 172 0.52 17.77 26.62
CA ASN A 172 1.53 17.18 27.51
C ASN A 172 1.42 15.64 27.55
N ILE A 173 0.19 15.09 27.57
CA ILE A 173 -0.03 13.64 27.55
C ILE A 173 0.45 13.00 26.25
N VAL A 174 0.16 13.65 25.12
CA VAL A 174 0.59 13.15 23.80
C VAL A 174 2.12 13.24 23.66
N GLU A 175 2.74 14.32 24.12
CA GLU A 175 4.19 14.48 24.12
C GLU A 175 4.89 13.40 24.96
N ASP A 176 4.41 13.12 26.16
CA ASP A 176 4.94 12.08 27.03
C ASP A 176 4.83 10.67 26.42
N ALA A 177 3.72 10.39 25.73
CA ALA A 177 3.50 9.12 25.05
C ALA A 177 4.46 8.93 23.85
N VAL A 178 4.70 9.99 23.07
CA VAL A 178 5.64 9.98 21.96
C VAL A 178 7.08 9.81 22.47
N GLU A 179 7.46 10.54 23.52
CA GLU A 179 8.80 10.40 24.12
C GLU A 179 9.05 8.99 24.68
N ARG A 180 8.04 8.38 25.29
CA ARG A 180 8.13 7.00 25.79
C ARG A 180 8.33 6.00 24.65
N SER A 181 7.57 6.12 23.58
CA SER A 181 7.70 5.27 22.40
C SER A 181 9.07 5.41 21.71
N LEU A 182 9.60 6.64 21.63
CA LEU A 182 10.94 6.90 21.10
C LEU A 182 12.04 6.23 21.93
N ARG A 183 11.94 6.27 23.27
CA ARG A 183 12.91 5.61 24.16
C ARG A 183 12.89 4.09 23.99
N GLU A 184 11.70 3.49 23.92
CA GLU A 184 11.52 2.05 23.75
C GLU A 184 12.09 1.53 22.41
N MET A 185 12.02 2.35 21.35
CA MET A 185 12.65 2.03 20.05
C MET A 185 14.18 2.15 20.06
N THR A 186 14.77 2.92 20.98
CA THR A 186 16.24 3.05 21.09
C THR A 186 16.89 2.01 22.00
N THR A 187 16.12 1.33 22.86
CA THR A 187 16.64 0.34 23.82
C THR A 187 16.60 -1.10 23.31
N THR A 188 16.19 -1.34 22.05
CA THR A 188 16.09 -2.68 21.45
C THR A 188 17.30 -3.09 20.60
N GLU A 189 18.36 -2.27 20.55
CA GLU A 189 19.65 -2.68 19.97
C GLU A 189 20.64 -3.09 21.09
N ASP A 190 21.01 -4.38 21.06
CA ASP A 190 22.01 -5.15 21.81
C ASP A 190 21.64 -5.72 23.21
N PRO A 191 21.73 -7.06 23.35
CA PRO A 191 23.02 -7.61 23.78
C PRO A 191 23.37 -8.97 23.14
N GLU A 192 24.28 -8.99 22.16
CA GLU A 192 25.09 -10.19 21.87
C GLU A 192 26.56 -9.98 22.24
N HIS A 193 26.83 -9.82 23.53
CA HIS A 193 28.11 -10.21 24.11
C HIS A 193 27.91 -10.77 25.51
N ARG A 194 27.86 -12.11 25.61
CA ARG A 194 28.55 -12.90 26.66
C ARG A 194 28.37 -14.41 26.48
N THR A 195 29.50 -15.02 26.10
CA THR A 195 30.12 -16.24 26.67
C THR A 195 29.39 -17.58 26.66
N ALA A 196 30.00 -18.55 25.99
CA ALA A 196 30.56 -19.80 26.56
C ALA A 196 31.49 -20.38 25.47
N GLY A 197 32.71 -20.86 25.74
CA GLY A 197 33.05 -21.88 26.72
C GLY A 197 33.51 -23.09 25.94
#